data_AF-A0A7K2WMJ6-F1
#
_entry.id   AF-A0A7K2WMJ6-F1
#
_cell.length_a   1.000
_cell.length_b   1.000
_cell.length_c   1.000
_cell.angle_alpha   90.00
_cell.angle_beta   90.00
_cell.angle_gamma   90.00
#
_symmetry.space_group_name_H-M   'P 1'
#
loop_
_entity.id
_entity.type
_entity.pdbx_description
1 polymer ?
#
loop_
_entity_poly.entity_id
_entity_poly.type
_entity_poly.pdbx_seq_one_letter_code
_entity_poly.pdbx_strand_id
1 'polypeptide(L)'
;PSALPLPPPATFSLAVVAAPPHKVAEAALLCGVPLRIAPAADGAMSYVELAANATPGRRARLLGEEGLTAAADTFTTGERWPALVLHRTADRHGCTLLRKGRKVAAHAWDEAAPVPDQATAAATAAALAKAYGLADPRPLTALLRGANAPADRQRTLLGLLGLPPLPESFGSRPEALTGLPDAHVLVSRGLLAGIRESLASATSSAAGSAPARERPPRAALPRTRFPRAAFPRPRRWWLLHVLGLCLAVPAAAYAWWSPDIGPFREVNSTVAALWLTARVTRAWCQRRGRG
;
A
#
# COMPACT_ATOMS: atom_id res chain seq x y z
N PRO A 1 13.61 23.13 -37.95
CA PRO A 1 13.62 23.25 -36.47
C PRO A 1 12.76 22.13 -35.88
N SER A 2 13.38 21.02 -35.50
CA SER A 2 12.68 19.91 -34.85
C SER A 2 12.22 20.37 -33.46
N ALA A 3 10.90 20.53 -33.29
CA ALA A 3 10.32 20.82 -31.99
C ALA A 3 10.65 19.63 -31.06
N LEU A 4 11.47 19.87 -30.05
CA LEU A 4 11.68 18.90 -28.97
C LEU A 4 10.30 18.58 -28.37
N PRO A 5 9.97 17.30 -28.14
CA PRO A 5 8.71 16.95 -27.51
C PRO A 5 8.66 17.65 -26.15
N LEU A 6 7.63 18.49 -25.97
CA LEU A 6 7.39 19.16 -24.69
C LEU A 6 7.35 18.08 -23.60
N PRO A 7 8.03 18.29 -22.45
CA PRO A 7 7.94 17.35 -21.35
C PRO A 7 6.47 17.17 -20.97
N PRO A 8 6.03 15.93 -20.67
CA PRO A 8 4.66 15.72 -20.23
C PRO A 8 4.37 16.61 -19.00
N PRO A 9 3.13 17.10 -18.86
CA PRO A 9 2.78 17.97 -17.73
C PRO A 9 3.12 17.27 -16.42
N ALA A 10 3.74 18.00 -15.49
CA ALA A 10 4.07 17.48 -14.18
C ALA A 10 2.78 17.11 -13.44
N THR A 11 2.61 15.82 -13.15
CA THR A 11 1.50 15.30 -12.34
C THR A 11 1.96 15.15 -10.90
N PHE A 12 1.23 15.76 -9.97
CA PHE A 12 1.43 15.65 -8.54
C PHE A 12 0.32 14.78 -7.96
N SER A 13 0.69 13.66 -7.34
CA SER A 13 -0.26 12.73 -6.74
C SER A 13 0.12 12.46 -5.29
N LEU A 14 -0.85 12.59 -4.38
CA LEU A 14 -0.66 12.37 -2.95
C LEU A 14 -1.85 11.59 -2.38
N ALA A 15 -1.58 10.50 -1.66
CA ALA A 15 -2.62 9.73 -0.99
C ALA A 15 -2.67 10.08 0.50
N VAL A 16 -3.85 10.43 0.98
CA VAL A 16 -4.15 10.57 2.40
C VAL A 16 -4.84 9.30 2.86
N VAL A 17 -4.24 8.61 3.81
CA VAL A 17 -4.66 7.28 4.26
C VAL A 17 -5.13 7.36 5.70
N ALA A 18 -6.34 6.87 5.98
CA ALA A 18 -6.93 6.84 7.31
C ALA A 18 -6.35 5.70 8.18
N ALA A 19 -5.02 5.59 8.22
CA ALA A 19 -4.28 4.64 9.02
C ALA A 19 -2.90 5.19 9.39
N PRO A 20 -2.31 4.75 10.51
CA PRO A 20 -0.98 5.16 10.94
C PRO A 20 0.12 4.57 10.03
N PRO A 21 1.29 5.21 9.95
CA PRO A 21 2.29 4.95 8.91
C PRO A 21 2.81 3.51 8.93
N HIS A 22 2.91 2.89 10.12
CA HIS A 22 3.35 1.50 10.24
C HIS A 22 2.38 0.49 9.61
N LYS A 23 1.05 0.72 9.66
CA LYS A 23 0.06 -0.15 9.01
C LYS A 23 0.09 0.02 7.51
N VAL A 24 0.21 1.27 7.06
CA VAL A 24 0.32 1.59 5.64
C VAL A 24 1.60 0.98 5.07
N ALA A 25 2.73 1.09 5.78
CA ALA A 25 3.99 0.48 5.38
C ALA A 25 3.89 -1.06 5.26
N GLU A 26 3.23 -1.75 6.21
CA GLU A 26 3.03 -3.20 6.15
C GLU A 26 2.21 -3.61 4.91
N ALA A 27 1.12 -2.90 4.61
CA ALA A 27 0.28 -3.16 3.44
C ALA A 27 0.99 -2.79 2.12
N ALA A 28 1.79 -1.70 2.14
CA ALA A 28 2.54 -1.19 1.00
C ALA A 28 3.68 -2.12 0.53
N LEU A 29 4.16 -3.04 1.39
CA LEU A 29 5.20 -4.01 1.02
C LEU A 29 4.82 -4.85 -0.21
N LEU A 30 3.53 -5.04 -0.48
CA LEU A 30 3.01 -5.84 -1.60
C LEU A 30 2.81 -5.02 -2.89
N CYS A 31 2.96 -3.69 -2.85
CA CYS A 31 2.68 -2.83 -4.00
C CYS A 31 3.73 -2.93 -5.12
N GLY A 32 4.93 -3.45 -4.83
CA GLY A 32 5.99 -3.62 -5.83
C GLY A 32 6.56 -2.32 -6.42
N VAL A 33 6.14 -1.17 -5.91
CA VAL A 33 6.65 0.18 -6.24
C VAL A 33 7.19 0.85 -4.99
N PRO A 34 8.28 1.64 -5.09
CA PRO A 34 8.79 2.37 -3.95
C PRO A 34 7.84 3.51 -3.58
N LEU A 35 7.43 3.53 -2.31
CA LEU A 35 6.48 4.52 -1.77
C LEU A 35 7.18 5.32 -0.67
N ARG A 36 6.95 6.62 -0.61
CA ARG A 36 7.36 7.46 0.53
C ARG A 36 6.15 7.65 1.42
N ILE A 37 6.31 7.37 2.71
CA ILE A 37 5.24 7.44 3.71
C ILE A 37 5.68 8.44 4.77
N ALA A 38 4.79 9.37 5.12
CA ALA A 38 5.00 10.32 6.20
C ALA A 38 3.79 10.31 7.15
N PRO A 39 3.98 10.46 8.47
CA PRO A 39 2.86 10.68 9.38
C PRO A 39 2.18 12.02 9.09
N ALA A 40 0.87 12.08 9.29
CA ALA A 40 0.17 13.34 9.46
C ALA A 40 0.45 13.93 10.86
N ALA A 41 0.18 15.22 11.07
CA ALA A 41 0.44 15.91 12.33
C ALA A 41 -0.12 15.17 13.57
N ASP A 42 -1.29 14.55 13.42
CA ASP A 42 -1.97 13.83 14.51
C ASP A 42 -1.49 12.38 14.68
N GLY A 43 -0.57 11.88 13.82
CA GLY A 43 0.00 10.53 13.86
C GLY A 43 -0.97 9.37 13.54
N ALA A 44 -2.28 9.60 13.57
CA ALA A 44 -3.32 8.61 13.29
C ALA A 44 -3.51 8.31 11.80
N MET A 45 -3.14 9.27 10.94
CA MET A 45 -3.25 9.18 9.48
C MET A 45 -1.87 9.33 8.83
N SER A 46 -1.78 8.97 7.57
CA SER A 46 -0.52 8.99 6.82
C SER A 46 -0.68 9.62 5.45
N TYR A 47 0.37 10.31 5.02
CA TYR A 47 0.57 10.70 3.64
C TYR A 47 1.40 9.65 2.91
N VAL A 48 1.06 9.37 1.66
CA VAL A 48 1.79 8.45 0.79
C VAL A 48 1.96 9.07 -0.59
N GLU A 49 3.18 9.04 -1.12
CA GLU A 49 3.49 9.41 -2.50
C GLU A 49 4.38 8.35 -3.16
N LEU A 50 4.48 8.41 -4.49
CA LEU A 50 5.47 7.63 -5.23
C LEU A 50 6.86 8.26 -5.04
N ALA A 51 7.87 7.47 -4.70
CA ALA A 51 9.24 7.98 -4.67
C ALA A 51 9.77 8.22 -6.09
N ALA A 52 10.66 9.21 -6.31
CA ALA A 52 11.17 9.59 -7.64
C ALA A 52 11.78 8.44 -8.49
N ASN A 53 12.18 7.32 -7.87
CA ASN A 53 12.68 6.13 -8.57
C ASN A 53 11.61 5.04 -8.81
N ALA A 54 10.32 5.39 -8.70
CA ALA A 54 9.24 4.47 -8.99
C ALA A 54 9.11 4.28 -10.51
N THR A 55 9.78 3.26 -11.05
CA THR A 55 9.43 2.79 -12.40
C THR A 55 8.01 2.24 -12.36
N PRO A 56 7.07 2.76 -13.16
CA PRO A 56 5.69 2.28 -13.18
C PRO A 56 5.68 0.79 -13.55
N GLY A 57 4.99 -0.01 -12.74
CA GLY A 57 4.85 -1.45 -13.00
C GLY A 57 4.19 -1.69 -14.36
N ARG A 58 4.50 -2.85 -14.99
CA ARG A 58 4.01 -3.22 -16.33
C ARG A 58 2.50 -3.05 -16.50
N ARG A 59 1.72 -3.28 -15.43
CA ARG A 59 0.25 -3.13 -15.42
C ARG A 59 -0.21 -1.67 -15.41
N ALA A 60 0.40 -0.80 -14.62
CA ALA A 60 0.10 0.64 -14.61
C ALA A 60 0.41 1.30 -15.96
N ARG A 61 1.50 0.86 -16.61
CA ARG A 61 1.92 1.33 -17.94
C ARG A 61 0.95 0.91 -19.06
N LEU A 62 0.25 -0.22 -18.90
CA LEU A 62 -0.72 -0.73 -19.86
C LEU A 62 -2.14 -0.16 -19.65
N LEU A 63 -2.49 0.21 -18.42
CA LEU A 63 -3.83 0.71 -18.08
C LEU A 63 -3.93 2.24 -18.11
N GLY A 64 -2.82 2.97 -18.28
CA GLY A 64 -2.80 4.44 -18.16
C GLY A 64 -3.21 4.94 -16.76
N GLU A 65 -3.29 4.03 -15.79
CA GLU A 65 -3.65 4.35 -14.41
C GLU A 65 -2.48 5.03 -13.72
N GLU A 66 -2.76 6.15 -13.05
CA GLU A 66 -1.76 6.82 -12.23
C GLU A 66 -1.17 5.85 -11.21
N GLY A 67 0.17 5.73 -11.20
CA GLY A 67 0.86 4.70 -10.43
C GLY A 67 0.52 4.69 -8.93
N LEU A 68 0.15 5.84 -8.37
CA LEU A 68 -0.25 5.96 -6.97
C LEU A 68 -1.66 5.40 -6.72
N THR A 69 -2.59 5.56 -7.67
CA THR A 69 -3.94 4.97 -7.59
C THR A 69 -3.85 3.45 -7.64
N ALA A 70 -3.02 2.89 -8.53
CA ALA A 70 -2.78 1.45 -8.59
C ALA A 70 -2.09 0.90 -7.32
N ALA A 71 -1.16 1.67 -6.75
CA ALA A 71 -0.55 1.31 -5.47
C ALA A 71 -1.58 1.33 -4.32
N ALA A 72 -2.43 2.36 -4.28
CA ALA A 72 -3.51 2.49 -3.30
C ALA A 72 -4.54 1.37 -3.41
N ASP A 73 -4.83 0.91 -4.62
CA ASP A 73 -5.69 -0.24 -4.84
C ASP A 73 -5.09 -1.49 -4.16
N THR A 74 -3.78 -1.70 -4.38
CA THR A 74 -3.06 -2.84 -3.82
C THR A 74 -2.99 -2.79 -2.29
N PHE A 75 -2.54 -1.68 -1.69
CA PHE A 75 -2.40 -1.61 -0.22
C PHE A 75 -3.75 -1.52 0.51
N THR A 76 -4.85 -1.11 -0.14
CA THR A 76 -6.17 -1.10 0.51
C THR A 76 -6.91 -2.44 0.42
N THR A 77 -6.45 -3.41 -0.39
CA THR A 77 -7.20 -4.65 -0.71
C THR A 77 -7.60 -5.46 0.54
N GLY A 78 -6.71 -5.57 1.54
CA GLY A 78 -6.95 -6.33 2.77
C GLY A 78 -7.48 -5.50 3.94
N GLU A 79 -7.67 -4.21 3.73
CA GLU A 79 -7.73 -3.22 4.80
C GLU A 79 -9.11 -2.58 4.92
N ARG A 80 -9.46 -2.15 6.13
CA ARG A 80 -10.77 -1.55 6.42
C ARG A 80 -10.79 -0.03 6.23
N TRP A 81 -9.62 0.59 6.29
CA TRP A 81 -9.44 2.03 6.18
C TRP A 81 -9.50 2.48 4.70
N PRO A 82 -10.15 3.62 4.41
CA PRO A 82 -10.12 4.22 3.09
C PRO A 82 -8.79 4.93 2.80
N ALA A 83 -8.51 5.13 1.52
CA ALA A 83 -7.46 6.01 1.02
C ALA A 83 -8.06 7.02 0.04
N LEU A 84 -7.75 8.30 0.21
CA LEU A 84 -8.11 9.35 -0.73
C LEU A 84 -6.85 9.78 -1.48
N VAL A 85 -6.78 9.46 -2.76
CA VAL A 85 -5.70 9.90 -3.64
C VAL A 85 -6.10 11.23 -4.26
N LEU A 86 -5.27 12.24 -4.09
CA LEU A 86 -5.43 13.57 -4.66
C LEU A 86 -4.51 13.68 -5.87
N HIS A 87 -5.02 14.33 -6.91
CA HIS A 87 -4.35 14.52 -8.18
C HIS A 87 -4.31 16.00 -8.52
N ARG A 88 -3.16 16.48 -8.99
CA ARG A 88 -3.00 17.84 -9.54
C ARG A 88 -2.11 17.76 -10.79
N THR A 89 -2.59 18.34 -11.87
CA THR A 89 -1.80 18.77 -13.03
C THR A 89 -1.93 20.28 -13.16
N ALA A 90 -1.27 20.87 -14.15
CA ALA A 90 -1.36 22.31 -14.40
C ALA A 90 -2.81 22.78 -14.66
N ASP A 91 -3.64 21.92 -15.24
CA ASP A 91 -4.99 22.20 -15.74
C ASP A 91 -6.10 21.43 -15.00
N ARG A 92 -5.78 20.35 -14.29
CA ARG A 92 -6.77 19.44 -13.69
C ARG A 92 -6.45 19.14 -12.25
N HIS A 93 -7.50 19.15 -11.44
CA HIS A 93 -7.45 18.77 -10.04
C HIS A 93 -8.43 17.63 -9.84
N GLY A 94 -8.13 16.68 -8.97
CA GLY A 94 -9.07 15.59 -8.74
C GLY A 94 -8.83 14.84 -7.45
N CYS A 95 -9.75 13.95 -7.15
CA CYS A 95 -9.60 12.99 -6.08
C CYS A 95 -10.20 11.63 -6.45
N THR A 96 -9.54 10.57 -6.02
CA THR A 96 -10.00 9.18 -6.16
C THR A 96 -10.08 8.55 -4.79
N LEU A 97 -11.27 8.07 -4.41
CA LEU A 97 -11.49 7.31 -3.18
C LEU A 97 -11.29 5.82 -3.46
N LEU A 98 -10.40 5.19 -2.71
CA LEU A 98 -10.19 3.75 -2.73
C LEU A 98 -10.52 3.12 -1.37
N ARG A 99 -11.13 1.93 -1.43
CA ARG A 99 -11.45 1.14 -0.24
C ARG A 99 -11.51 -0.33 -0.60
N LYS A 100 -10.89 -1.20 0.21
CA LYS A 100 -10.85 -2.66 -0.02
C LYS A 100 -10.34 -3.03 -1.42
N GLY A 101 -9.34 -2.29 -1.93
CA GLY A 101 -8.76 -2.53 -3.24
C GLY A 101 -9.77 -2.39 -4.37
N ARG A 102 -10.61 -1.35 -4.26
CA ARG A 102 -11.47 -0.89 -5.35
C ARG A 102 -11.60 0.62 -5.31
N LYS A 103 -11.68 1.22 -6.49
CA LYS A 103 -12.13 2.59 -6.69
C LYS A 103 -13.62 2.68 -6.35
N VAL A 104 -13.97 3.49 -5.36
CA VAL A 104 -15.35 3.69 -4.89
C VAL A 104 -15.97 4.93 -5.52
N ALA A 105 -15.19 5.99 -5.65
CA ALA A 105 -15.60 7.24 -6.28
C ALA A 105 -14.38 7.94 -6.88
N ALA A 106 -14.60 8.76 -7.90
CA ALA A 106 -13.63 9.75 -8.33
C ALA A 106 -14.35 11.01 -8.77
N HIS A 107 -13.66 12.12 -8.58
CA HIS A 107 -14.11 13.44 -8.99
C HIS A 107 -12.95 14.18 -9.62
N ALA A 108 -13.22 14.88 -10.71
CA ALA A 108 -12.26 15.76 -11.37
C ALA A 108 -12.87 17.15 -11.50
N TRP A 109 -12.04 18.15 -11.21
CA TRP A 109 -12.26 19.55 -11.49
C TRP A 109 -11.30 19.93 -12.62
N ASP A 110 -11.87 20.11 -13.80
CA ASP A 110 -11.19 20.64 -14.97
C ASP A 110 -11.84 22.00 -15.24
N GLU A 111 -11.03 23.07 -15.29
CA GLU A 111 -11.52 24.43 -15.48
C GLU A 111 -12.12 24.65 -16.88
N ALA A 112 -11.69 23.86 -17.86
CA ALA A 112 -12.23 23.89 -19.22
C ALA A 112 -13.47 23.00 -19.38
N ALA A 113 -13.75 22.13 -18.42
CA ALA A 113 -14.89 21.21 -18.47
C ALA A 113 -16.16 21.84 -17.89
N PRO A 114 -17.34 21.45 -18.40
CA PRO A 114 -18.61 21.87 -17.82
C PRO A 114 -18.73 21.41 -16.36
N VAL A 115 -19.46 22.19 -15.56
CA VAL A 115 -19.73 21.88 -14.16
C VAL A 115 -20.36 20.49 -14.05
N PRO A 116 -19.87 19.62 -13.14
CA PRO A 116 -20.45 18.31 -12.92
C PRO A 116 -21.95 18.36 -12.62
N ASP A 117 -22.68 17.37 -13.15
CA ASP A 117 -24.10 17.23 -12.90
C ASP A 117 -24.39 16.98 -11.41
N GLN A 118 -25.61 17.31 -10.98
CA GLN A 118 -26.01 17.16 -9.58
C GLN A 118 -25.97 15.70 -9.13
N ALA A 119 -26.35 14.77 -10.02
CA ALA A 119 -26.43 13.35 -9.70
C ALA A 119 -25.05 12.75 -9.45
N THR A 120 -24.05 12.99 -10.31
CA THR A 120 -22.69 12.46 -10.12
C THR A 120 -22.03 13.09 -8.90
N ALA A 121 -22.20 14.41 -8.70
CA ALA A 121 -21.67 15.07 -7.51
C ALA A 121 -22.28 14.51 -6.22
N ALA A 122 -23.60 14.31 -6.18
CA ALA A 122 -24.28 13.74 -5.02
C ALA A 122 -23.86 12.28 -4.75
N ALA A 123 -23.69 11.47 -5.80
CA ALA A 123 -23.21 10.09 -5.66
C ALA A 123 -21.79 10.04 -5.09
N THR A 124 -20.89 10.87 -5.60
CA THR A 124 -19.50 10.96 -5.10
C THR A 124 -19.47 11.49 -3.66
N ALA A 125 -20.24 12.53 -3.34
CA ALA A 125 -20.39 13.05 -1.99
C ALA A 125 -20.91 11.98 -1.01
N ALA A 126 -21.91 11.20 -1.40
CA ALA A 126 -22.44 10.11 -0.57
C ALA A 126 -21.41 9.00 -0.34
N ALA A 127 -20.63 8.64 -1.36
CA ALA A 127 -19.55 7.67 -1.24
C ALA A 127 -18.45 8.15 -0.27
N LEU A 128 -18.05 9.42 -0.38
CA LEU A 128 -17.09 10.06 0.51
C LEU A 128 -17.60 10.13 1.95
N ALA A 129 -18.82 10.62 2.16
CA ALA A 129 -19.46 10.68 3.46
C ALA A 129 -19.53 9.30 4.14
N LYS A 130 -19.94 8.27 3.39
CA LYS A 130 -20.00 6.89 3.88
C LYS A 130 -18.63 6.32 4.23
N ALA A 131 -17.58 6.68 3.49
CA ALA A 131 -16.23 6.18 3.75
C ALA A 131 -15.60 6.80 5.00
N TYR A 132 -15.90 8.08 5.27
CA TYR A 132 -15.34 8.84 6.38
C TYR A 132 -16.29 9.04 7.57
N GLY A 133 -17.52 8.49 7.51
CA GLY A 133 -18.48 8.52 8.61
C GLY A 133 -19.17 9.87 8.82
N LEU A 134 -19.31 10.67 7.77
CA LEU A 134 -20.04 11.95 7.83
C LEU A 134 -21.54 11.73 7.80
N ALA A 135 -22.26 12.44 8.67
CA ALA A 135 -23.71 12.34 8.80
C ALA A 135 -24.47 13.03 7.65
N ASP A 136 -23.97 14.18 7.15
CA ASP A 136 -24.63 14.95 6.08
C ASP A 136 -23.70 15.09 4.85
N PRO A 137 -24.09 14.53 3.68
CA PRO A 137 -23.32 14.67 2.44
C PRO A 137 -23.58 15.99 1.70
N ARG A 138 -24.60 16.79 2.06
CA ARG A 138 -25.00 18.00 1.32
C ARG A 138 -23.87 19.04 1.18
N PRO A 139 -23.05 19.33 2.22
CA PRO A 139 -21.91 20.24 2.08
C PRO A 139 -20.87 19.76 1.07
N LEU A 140 -20.64 18.44 1.00
CA LEU A 140 -19.73 17.85 0.02
C LEU A 140 -20.29 18.00 -1.40
N THR A 141 -21.58 17.74 -1.61
CA THR A 141 -22.21 17.92 -2.93
C THR A 141 -22.08 19.36 -3.42
N ALA A 142 -22.34 20.33 -2.54
CA ALA A 142 -22.18 21.75 -2.86
C ALA A 142 -20.72 22.09 -3.21
N LEU A 143 -19.76 21.57 -2.45
CA LEU A 143 -18.34 21.79 -2.69
C LEU A 143 -17.87 21.20 -4.04
N LEU A 144 -18.28 19.97 -4.36
CA LEU A 144 -17.88 19.28 -5.59
C LEU A 144 -18.34 20.04 -6.84
N ARG A 145 -19.46 20.77 -6.76
CA ARG A 145 -20.02 21.61 -7.83
C ARG A 145 -19.69 23.09 -7.73
N GLY A 146 -19.05 23.53 -6.65
CA GLY A 146 -18.77 24.94 -6.40
C GLY A 146 -17.81 25.54 -7.43
N ALA A 147 -17.85 26.86 -7.60
CA ALA A 147 -17.05 27.60 -8.59
C ALA A 147 -15.70 28.12 -8.07
N ASN A 148 -15.35 27.81 -6.81
CA ASN A 148 -14.08 28.25 -6.21
C ASN A 148 -12.86 27.69 -6.97
N ALA A 149 -11.68 28.24 -6.75
CA ALA A 149 -10.45 27.69 -7.32
C ALA A 149 -10.31 26.19 -6.98
N PRO A 150 -9.95 25.32 -7.94
CA PRO A 150 -9.88 23.86 -7.71
C PRO A 150 -8.96 23.46 -6.55
N ALA A 151 -7.86 24.19 -6.33
CA ALA A 151 -6.95 23.96 -5.21
C ALA A 151 -7.62 24.22 -3.85
N ASP A 152 -8.45 25.26 -3.74
CA ASP A 152 -9.21 25.57 -2.53
C ASP A 152 -10.33 24.56 -2.30
N ARG A 153 -10.94 24.04 -3.38
CA ARG A 153 -11.92 22.95 -3.30
C ARG A 153 -11.31 21.70 -2.69
N GLN A 154 -10.10 21.31 -3.10
CA GLN A 154 -9.39 20.17 -2.49
C GLN A 154 -9.06 20.40 -1.01
N ARG A 155 -8.56 21.60 -0.64
CA ARG A 155 -8.26 21.90 0.77
C ARG A 155 -9.53 21.84 1.64
N THR A 156 -10.61 22.43 1.15
CA THR A 156 -11.91 22.43 1.82
C THR A 156 -12.48 21.01 1.94
N LEU A 157 -12.29 20.18 0.90
CA LEU A 157 -12.72 18.78 0.91
C LEU A 157 -12.05 18.01 2.04
N LEU A 158 -10.74 18.16 2.22
CA LEU A 158 -10.03 17.50 3.31
C LEU A 158 -10.55 17.95 4.68
N GLY A 159 -10.75 19.27 4.86
CA GLY A 159 -11.32 19.81 6.10
C GLY A 159 -12.70 19.22 6.42
N LEU A 160 -13.60 19.14 5.42
CA LEU A 160 -14.93 18.54 5.60
C LEU A 160 -14.88 17.05 5.92
N LEU A 161 -13.89 16.33 5.40
CA LEU A 161 -13.67 14.91 5.68
C LEU A 161 -12.97 14.65 7.02
N GLY A 162 -12.55 15.69 7.75
CA GLY A 162 -11.72 15.56 8.95
C GLY A 162 -10.35 14.97 8.64
N LEU A 163 -9.87 15.15 7.41
CA LEU A 163 -8.55 14.71 6.97
C LEU A 163 -7.50 15.79 7.27
N PRO A 164 -6.24 15.39 7.48
CA PRO A 164 -5.18 16.33 7.79
C PRO A 164 -4.92 17.27 6.59
N PRO A 165 -4.47 18.51 6.84
CA PRO A 165 -4.27 19.51 5.79
C PRO A 165 -3.21 19.06 4.78
N LEU A 166 -3.24 19.61 3.57
CA LEU A 166 -2.21 19.32 2.57
C LEU A 166 -0.85 19.88 3.01
N PRO A 167 0.26 19.15 2.78
CA PRO A 167 1.60 19.72 2.87
C PRO A 167 1.74 20.92 1.91
N GLU A 168 2.42 21.99 2.35
CA GLU A 168 2.61 23.21 1.55
C GLU A 168 3.35 22.95 0.23
N SER A 169 4.23 21.95 0.23
CA SER A 169 4.99 21.48 -0.93
C SER A 169 4.12 20.80 -1.99
N PHE A 170 2.89 20.37 -1.67
CA PHE A 170 2.04 19.62 -2.60
C PHE A 170 1.52 20.50 -3.76
N GLY A 171 1.90 20.14 -4.99
CA GLY A 171 1.59 20.89 -6.21
C GLY A 171 2.66 21.90 -6.63
N SER A 172 3.67 22.16 -5.77
CA SER A 172 4.85 22.96 -6.14
C SER A 172 6.06 22.09 -6.48
N ARG A 173 6.14 20.87 -5.90
CA ARG A 173 7.22 19.91 -6.13
C ARG A 173 6.67 18.52 -6.39
N PRO A 174 7.33 17.71 -7.25
CA PRO A 174 6.89 16.34 -7.55
C PRO A 174 6.97 15.41 -6.35
N GLU A 175 7.86 15.69 -5.40
CA GLU A 175 7.99 14.98 -4.13
C GLU A 175 7.60 15.92 -2.98
N ALA A 176 6.32 15.92 -2.63
CA ALA A 176 5.80 16.81 -1.60
C ALA A 176 6.25 16.38 -0.20
N LEU A 177 6.47 15.08 0.02
CA LEU A 177 6.88 14.57 1.34
C LEU A 177 8.39 14.66 1.58
N THR A 178 9.19 15.05 0.58
CA THR A 178 10.62 15.30 0.74
C THR A 178 10.84 16.52 1.63
N GLY A 179 11.24 16.29 2.89
CA GLY A 179 11.50 17.33 3.88
C GLY A 179 10.53 17.34 5.07
N LEU A 180 9.48 16.51 5.06
CA LEU A 180 8.63 16.33 6.24
C LEU A 180 9.35 15.47 7.31
N PRO A 181 9.17 15.77 8.61
CA PRO A 181 9.71 14.94 9.68
C PRO A 181 9.12 13.52 9.58
N ASP A 182 9.96 12.52 9.85
CA ASP A 182 9.63 11.08 9.79
C ASP A 182 9.15 10.54 8.43
N ALA A 183 9.29 11.32 7.36
CA ALA A 183 9.08 10.84 6.00
C ALA A 183 10.15 9.79 5.66
N HIS A 184 9.71 8.57 5.39
CA HIS A 184 10.61 7.47 5.05
C HIS A 184 10.23 6.85 3.71
N VAL A 185 11.26 6.56 2.91
CA VAL A 185 11.09 5.85 1.65
C VAL A 185 11.05 4.36 1.94
N LEU A 186 9.89 3.76 1.75
CA LEU A 186 9.72 2.32 1.71
C LEU A 186 10.19 1.81 0.35
N VAL A 187 11.44 1.34 0.31
CA VAL A 187 11.94 0.58 -0.85
C VAL A 187 11.17 -0.73 -0.91
N SER A 188 10.37 -0.91 -1.97
CA SER A 188 9.63 -2.15 -2.17
C SER A 188 10.59 -3.32 -2.20
N ARG A 189 10.43 -4.27 -1.27
CA ARG A 189 11.08 -5.57 -1.40
C ARG A 189 10.36 -6.30 -2.52
N GLY A 190 10.96 -6.35 -3.71
CA GLY A 190 10.44 -7.20 -4.77
C GLY A 190 10.23 -8.60 -4.20
N LEU A 191 9.07 -9.21 -4.45
CA LEU A 191 8.69 -10.53 -3.92
C LEU A 191 9.84 -11.55 -4.12
N LEU A 192 10.51 -11.48 -5.27
CA LEU A 192 11.68 -12.29 -5.63
C LEU A 192 12.96 -11.93 -4.85
N ALA A 193 13.20 -10.65 -4.55
CA ALA A 193 14.33 -10.23 -3.70
C ALA A 193 14.13 -10.73 -2.26
N GLY A 194 12.90 -10.66 -1.74
CA GLY A 194 12.55 -11.23 -0.44
C GLY A 194 12.71 -12.76 -0.35
N ILE A 195 12.33 -13.48 -1.42
CA ILE A 195 12.53 -14.94 -1.52
C ILE A 195 14.03 -15.27 -1.62
N ARG A 196 14.79 -14.57 -2.48
CA ARG A 196 16.24 -14.78 -2.66
C ARG A 196 17.03 -14.51 -1.39
N GLU A 197 16.67 -13.49 -0.63
CA GLU A 197 17.29 -13.21 0.68
C GLU A 197 16.93 -14.27 1.71
N SER A 198 15.71 -14.79 1.71
CA SER A 198 15.30 -15.88 2.61
C SER A 198 16.02 -17.21 2.28
N LEU A 199 16.30 -17.46 1.01
CA LEU A 199 17.11 -18.58 0.56
C LEU A 199 18.59 -18.37 0.92
N ALA A 200 19.15 -17.19 0.67
CA ALA A 200 20.54 -16.87 1.06
C ALA A 200 20.76 -16.95 2.58
N SER A 201 19.76 -16.54 3.37
CA SER A 201 19.77 -16.67 4.82
C SER A 201 19.71 -18.14 5.26
N ALA A 202 18.92 -18.96 4.57
CA ALA A 202 18.81 -20.40 4.84
C ALA A 202 20.09 -21.17 4.45
N THR A 203 20.76 -20.79 3.36
CA THR A 203 22.03 -21.40 2.96
C THR A 203 23.19 -20.95 3.84
N SER A 204 23.18 -19.71 4.34
CA SER A 204 24.22 -19.20 5.24
C SER A 204 24.15 -19.72 6.68
N SER A 205 23.01 -20.27 7.11
CA SER A 205 22.87 -20.86 8.45
C SER A 205 23.30 -22.33 8.53
N ALA A 206 23.71 -22.95 7.41
CA ALA A 206 24.15 -24.35 7.35
C ALA A 206 25.64 -24.52 7.05
N ALA A 207 26.39 -23.44 6.78
CA ALA A 207 27.82 -23.49 6.51
C ALA A 207 28.59 -22.74 7.61
N GLY A 208 28.80 -23.43 8.73
CA GLY A 208 29.82 -23.04 9.69
C GLY A 208 31.21 -23.40 9.15
N SER A 209 31.93 -22.40 8.66
CA SER A 209 33.40 -22.30 8.77
C SER A 209 33.88 -21.01 8.09
N ALA A 210 34.53 -20.15 8.88
CA ALA A 210 35.30 -19.02 8.39
C ALA A 210 36.55 -19.53 7.61
N PRO A 211 37.17 -18.68 6.77
CA PRO A 211 38.26 -17.89 7.33
C PRO A 211 38.23 -16.41 6.97
N ALA A 212 38.98 -15.67 7.77
CA ALA A 212 39.11 -14.23 7.82
C ALA A 212 39.56 -13.61 6.49
N ARG A 213 38.87 -12.53 6.10
CA ARG A 213 39.42 -11.51 5.21
C ARG A 213 39.01 -10.15 5.75
N GLU A 214 40.01 -9.39 6.17
CA GLU A 214 39.90 -8.06 6.75
C GLU A 214 39.01 -7.15 5.90
N ARG A 215 38.03 -6.53 6.56
CA ARG A 215 37.28 -5.38 6.04
C ARG A 215 37.57 -4.19 6.96
N PRO A 216 37.82 -2.99 6.41
CA PRO A 216 38.13 -1.80 7.20
C PRO A 216 36.92 -1.36 8.05
N PRO A 217 37.16 -0.60 9.14
CA PRO A 217 36.18 -0.38 10.21
C PRO A 217 35.02 0.49 9.70
N ARG A 218 33.87 -0.14 9.48
CA ARG A 218 32.62 0.57 9.24
C ARG A 218 32.06 0.96 10.61
N ALA A 219 32.07 2.27 10.87
CA ALA A 219 31.53 2.90 12.07
C ALA A 219 30.19 2.24 12.49
N ALA A 220 30.13 1.90 13.77
CA ALA A 220 29.00 1.27 14.42
C ALA A 220 27.76 2.19 14.37
N LEU A 221 26.91 2.00 13.37
CA LEU A 221 25.52 2.41 13.47
C LEU A 221 24.79 1.40 14.38
N PRO A 222 24.05 1.86 15.40
CA PRO A 222 23.32 0.96 16.27
C PRO A 222 22.28 0.22 15.43
N ARG A 223 22.46 -1.09 15.29
CA ARG A 223 21.42 -1.99 14.79
C ARG A 223 20.28 -1.98 15.81
N THR A 224 19.37 -1.02 15.69
CA THR A 224 18.06 -1.11 16.32
C THR A 224 17.31 -2.25 15.65
N ARG A 225 17.54 -3.48 16.15
CA ARG A 225 16.58 -4.58 16.01
C ARG A 225 15.30 -4.06 16.65
N PHE A 226 14.42 -3.47 15.85
CA PHE A 226 13.06 -3.21 16.28
C PHE A 226 12.48 -4.55 16.76
N PRO A 227 12.10 -4.68 18.04
CA PRO A 227 11.43 -5.87 18.50
C PRO A 227 10.14 -5.98 17.70
N ARG A 228 10.06 -7.00 16.85
CA ARG A 228 8.86 -7.31 16.07
C ARG A 228 7.76 -7.60 17.09
N ALA A 229 6.95 -6.60 17.40
CA ALA A 229 5.86 -6.73 18.35
C ALA A 229 4.90 -7.79 17.83
N ALA A 230 5.04 -9.02 18.31
CA ALA A 230 4.15 -10.10 17.93
C ALA A 230 2.80 -9.84 18.61
N PHE A 231 1.86 -9.25 17.90
CA PHE A 231 0.52 -9.09 18.45
C PHE A 231 -0.11 -10.47 18.67
N PRO A 232 -0.87 -10.66 19.76
CA PRO A 232 -1.60 -11.90 19.99
C PRO A 232 -2.56 -12.14 18.82
N ARG A 233 -2.30 -13.21 18.06
CA ARG A 233 -3.16 -13.57 16.92
C ARG A 233 -4.51 -14.05 17.45
N PRO A 234 -5.64 -13.61 16.85
CA PRO A 234 -6.98 -13.96 17.33
C PRO A 234 -7.22 -15.48 17.21
N ARG A 235 -8.05 -16.06 18.08
CA ARG A 235 -8.36 -17.51 18.09
C ARG A 235 -8.82 -18.05 16.72
N ARG A 236 -9.57 -17.25 15.97
CA ARG A 236 -10.03 -17.59 14.60
C ARG A 236 -8.90 -17.80 13.60
N TRP A 237 -7.76 -17.12 13.78
CA TRP A 237 -6.58 -17.31 12.95
C TRP A 237 -5.99 -18.71 13.15
N TRP A 238 -5.86 -19.15 14.40
CA TRP A 238 -5.38 -20.51 14.72
C TRP A 238 -6.32 -21.57 14.19
N LEU A 239 -7.63 -21.41 14.38
CA LEU A 239 -8.63 -22.37 13.93
C LEU A 239 -8.57 -22.58 12.41
N LEU A 240 -8.51 -21.49 11.63
CA LEU A 240 -8.41 -21.57 10.18
C LEU A 240 -7.13 -22.26 9.69
N HIS A 241 -5.98 -21.98 10.32
CA HIS A 241 -4.71 -22.53 9.87
C HIS A 241 -4.50 -23.98 10.30
N VAL A 242 -5.00 -24.38 11.47
CA VAL A 242 -5.01 -25.79 11.90
C VAL A 242 -5.98 -26.59 11.03
N LEU A 243 -7.19 -26.07 10.77
CA LEU A 243 -8.15 -26.73 9.90
C LEU A 243 -7.61 -26.87 8.47
N GLY A 244 -6.97 -25.83 7.93
CA GLY A 244 -6.29 -25.89 6.64
C GLY A 244 -5.18 -26.94 6.60
N LEU A 245 -4.41 -27.08 7.68
CA LEU A 245 -3.37 -28.11 7.79
C LEU A 245 -3.97 -29.52 7.84
N CYS A 246 -5.04 -29.72 8.62
CA CYS A 246 -5.77 -30.99 8.69
C CYS A 246 -6.38 -31.41 7.36
N LEU A 247 -6.68 -30.48 6.45
CA LEU A 247 -7.16 -30.79 5.10
C LEU A 247 -6.00 -31.00 4.11
N ALA A 248 -4.96 -30.16 4.18
CA ALA A 248 -3.85 -30.20 3.23
C ALA A 248 -2.95 -31.42 3.39
N VAL A 249 -2.71 -31.89 4.62
CA VAL A 249 -1.82 -33.03 4.88
C VAL A 249 -2.40 -34.35 4.34
N PRO A 250 -3.68 -34.71 4.61
CA PRO A 250 -4.29 -35.90 4.01
C PRO A 250 -4.42 -35.78 2.49
N ALA A 251 -4.73 -34.58 1.97
CA ALA A 251 -4.80 -34.37 0.53
C ALA A 251 -3.44 -34.56 -0.15
N ALA A 252 -2.34 -34.11 0.48
CA ALA A 252 -0.99 -34.38 0.00
C ALA A 252 -0.65 -35.87 0.09
N ALA A 253 -0.94 -36.52 1.22
CA ALA A 253 -0.71 -37.97 1.38
C ALA A 253 -1.49 -38.80 0.36
N TYR A 254 -2.75 -38.45 0.10
CA TYR A 254 -3.59 -39.10 -0.91
C TYR A 254 -3.08 -38.84 -2.33
N ALA A 255 -2.63 -37.62 -2.64
CA ALA A 255 -2.05 -37.28 -3.93
C ALA A 255 -0.82 -38.14 -4.25
N TRP A 256 0.05 -38.36 -3.26
CA TRP A 256 1.23 -39.22 -3.40
C TRP A 256 0.92 -40.73 -3.48
N TRP A 257 -0.30 -41.15 -3.11
CA TRP A 257 -0.70 -42.56 -3.10
C TRP A 257 -1.56 -42.97 -4.29
N SER A 258 -2.10 -42.00 -5.04
CA SER A 258 -2.99 -42.25 -6.18
C SER A 258 -2.24 -42.07 -7.50
N PRO A 259 -2.00 -43.16 -8.26
CA PRO A 259 -1.23 -43.11 -9.52
C PRO A 259 -1.93 -42.31 -10.64
N ASP A 260 -3.21 -41.95 -10.47
CA ASP A 260 -4.01 -41.23 -11.47
C ASP A 260 -3.98 -39.71 -11.30
N ILE A 261 -3.31 -39.20 -10.26
CA ILE A 261 -3.24 -37.77 -9.98
C ILE A 261 -2.01 -37.19 -10.66
N GLY A 262 -2.23 -36.38 -11.70
CA GLY A 262 -1.14 -35.77 -12.46
C GLY A 262 -0.16 -34.96 -11.55
N PRO A 263 1.14 -34.92 -11.92
CA PRO A 263 2.23 -34.42 -11.07
C PRO A 263 2.06 -32.96 -10.59
N PHE A 264 1.25 -32.18 -11.31
CA PHE A 264 0.94 -30.80 -10.94
C PHE A 264 0.11 -30.69 -9.65
N ARG A 265 -0.77 -31.65 -9.35
CA ARG A 265 -1.60 -31.64 -8.14
C ARG A 265 -0.82 -32.07 -6.90
N GLU A 266 0.14 -32.97 -7.06
CA GLU A 266 1.06 -33.43 -6.00
C GLU A 266 1.98 -32.28 -5.51
N VAL A 267 2.54 -31.51 -6.45
CA VAL A 267 3.42 -30.37 -6.10
C VAL A 267 2.64 -29.28 -5.37
N ASN A 268 1.44 -28.94 -5.84
CA ASN A 268 0.64 -27.88 -5.23
C ASN A 268 0.15 -28.23 -3.81
N SER A 269 -0.28 -29.47 -3.58
CA SER A 269 -0.70 -29.92 -2.24
C SER A 269 0.46 -29.96 -1.26
N THR A 270 1.64 -30.43 -1.72
CA THR A 270 2.87 -30.47 -0.92
C THR A 270 3.35 -29.06 -0.56
N VAL A 271 3.38 -28.14 -1.52
CA VAL A 271 3.76 -26.74 -1.29
C VAL A 271 2.80 -26.04 -0.31
N ALA A 272 1.48 -26.27 -0.47
CA ALA A 272 0.47 -25.72 0.44
C ALA A 272 0.64 -26.25 1.88
N ALA A 273 0.87 -27.56 2.03
CA ALA A 273 1.11 -28.19 3.33
C ALA A 273 2.38 -27.65 4.00
N LEU A 274 3.49 -27.55 3.26
CA LEU A 274 4.75 -27.00 3.78
C LEU A 274 4.61 -25.53 4.19
N TRP A 275 3.93 -24.72 3.39
CA TRP A 275 3.72 -23.30 3.69
C TRP A 275 2.86 -23.09 4.94
N LEU A 276 1.77 -23.85 5.07
CA LEU A 276 0.91 -23.80 6.26
C LEU A 276 1.66 -24.26 7.51
N THR A 277 2.41 -25.36 7.40
CA THR A 277 3.23 -25.88 8.50
C THR A 277 4.26 -24.85 8.95
N ALA A 278 5.03 -24.25 8.04
CA ALA A 278 6.01 -23.23 8.37
C ALA A 278 5.38 -22.01 9.07
N ARG A 279 4.17 -21.62 8.66
CA ARG A 279 3.44 -20.49 9.24
C ARG A 279 2.95 -20.80 10.66
N VAL A 280 2.44 -22.00 10.90
CA VAL A 280 1.99 -22.49 12.22
C VAL A 280 3.19 -22.65 13.17
N THR A 281 4.28 -23.26 12.71
CA THR A 281 5.50 -23.48 13.52
C THR A 281 6.14 -22.15 13.93
N ARG A 282 6.25 -21.18 13.01
CA ARG A 282 6.75 -19.84 13.38
C ARG A 282 5.87 -19.15 14.40
N ALA A 283 4.55 -19.24 14.27
CA ALA A 283 3.61 -18.68 15.25
C ALA A 283 3.70 -19.38 16.61
N TRP A 284 3.95 -20.69 16.62
CA TRP A 284 4.18 -21.45 17.85
C TRP A 284 5.49 -21.03 18.53
N CYS A 285 6.61 -20.99 17.80
CA CYS A 285 7.91 -20.60 18.37
C CYS A 285 7.86 -19.19 18.97
N GLN A 286 7.15 -18.27 18.33
CA GLN A 286 6.91 -16.91 18.86
C GLN A 286 6.07 -16.89 20.14
N ARG A 287 5.21 -17.89 20.35
CA ARG A 287 4.41 -18.04 21.57
C ARG A 287 5.22 -18.67 22.72
N ARG A 288 6.12 -19.62 22.41
CA ARG A 288 6.99 -20.26 23.42
C ARG A 288 8.11 -19.34 23.93
N GLY A 289 8.63 -18.43 23.11
CA GLY A 289 9.63 -17.44 23.56
C GLY A 289 9.09 -16.29 24.43
N ARG A 290 7.88 -16.43 24.98
CA ARG A 290 7.19 -15.44 25.84
C ARG A 290 6.74 -16.01 27.19
N GLY A 291 7.02 -17.29 27.43
CA GLY A 291 6.79 -17.96 28.71
C GLY A 291 8.06 -18.03 29.52
#